data_AF-A0A258B601-F1
#
_entry.id   AF-A0A258B601-F1
#
_cell.length_a   1.000
_cell.length_b   1.000
_cell.length_c   1.000
_cell.angle_alpha   90.00
_cell.angle_beta   90.00
_cell.angle_gamma   90.00
#
_symmetry.space_group_name_H-M   'P 1'
#
loop_
_entity.id
_entity.type
_entity.pdbx_description
1 polymer ?
#
loop_
_entity_poly.entity_id
_entity_poly.type
_entity_poly.pdbx_seq_one_letter_code
_entity_poly.pdbx_strand_id
1 'polypeptide(L)'
;MSRIAYVDGRYVRHADASVHIEDRGYQFADAVYEVWSVFNGRLADTQGHLDRLNRSLNELRIKAPMSRSALLVVLYEVIRRN
;
A
#
# COMPACT_ATOMS: atom_id res chain seq x y z
N MET A 1 -11.72 2.00 -12.63
CA MET A 1 -11.67 2.22 -11.17
C MET A 1 -11.24 0.91 -10.52
N SER A 2 -10.45 0.95 -9.44
CA SER A 2 -10.02 -0.26 -8.72
C SER A 2 -11.24 -0.99 -8.13
N ARG A 3 -11.28 -2.31 -8.29
CA ARG A 3 -12.32 -3.23 -7.81
C ARG A 3 -11.99 -3.80 -6.42
N ILE A 4 -10.71 -3.95 -6.10
CA ILE A 4 -10.23 -4.60 -4.88
C ILE A 4 -9.22 -3.70 -4.15
N ALA A 5 -9.35 -3.62 -2.83
CA ALA A 5 -8.39 -3.00 -1.92
C ALA A 5 -7.86 -4.03 -0.92
N TYR A 6 -6.67 -3.79 -0.37
CA TYR A 6 -6.11 -4.60 0.73
C TYR A 6 -6.07 -3.76 2.00
N VAL A 7 -6.88 -4.12 3.00
CA VAL A 7 -7.01 -3.39 4.27
C VAL A 7 -7.13 -4.41 5.41
N ASP A 8 -6.49 -4.14 6.54
CA ASP A 8 -6.50 -4.99 7.74
C ASP A 8 -6.24 -6.49 7.47
N GLY A 9 -5.28 -6.77 6.57
CA GLY A 9 -4.88 -8.13 6.23
C GLY A 9 -5.80 -8.85 5.23
N ARG A 10 -6.77 -8.15 4.63
CA ARG A 10 -7.81 -8.75 3.78
C ARG A 10 -7.95 -8.04 2.44
N TYR A 11 -8.19 -8.82 1.39
CA TYR A 11 -8.62 -8.31 0.09
C TYR A 11 -10.14 -8.14 0.09
N VAL A 12 -10.60 -6.90 -0.01
CA VAL A 12 -12.04 -6.55 0.03
C VAL A 12 -12.44 -5.83 -1.24
N ARG A 13 -13.75 -5.78 -1.56
CA ARG A 13 -14.22 -4.90 -2.63
C ARG A 13 -13.88 -3.46 -2.26
N HIS A 14 -13.47 -2.66 -3.22
CA HIS A 14 -13.08 -1.28 -2.97
C HIS A 14 -14.21 -0.45 -2.33
N ALA A 15 -15.48 -0.75 -2.65
CA ALA A 15 -16.64 -0.08 -2.06
C ALA A 15 -16.86 -0.42 -0.57
N ASP A 16 -16.31 -1.54 -0.09
CA ASP A 16 -16.44 -2.00 1.29
C ASP A 16 -15.17 -1.72 2.11
N ALA A 17 -14.16 -1.08 1.52
CA ALA A 17 -12.89 -0.81 2.19
C ALA A 17 -13.06 0.32 3.21
N SER A 18 -12.59 0.09 4.44
CA SER A 18 -12.68 1.04 5.55
C SER A 18 -11.46 0.94 6.46
N VAL A 19 -11.06 2.07 7.05
CA VAL A 19 -10.10 2.12 8.17
C VAL A 19 -10.83 2.56 9.44
N HIS A 20 -10.24 2.29 10.61
CA HIS A 20 -10.81 2.72 11.89
C HIS A 20 -10.82 4.26 11.99
N ILE A 21 -11.85 4.84 12.63
CA ILE A 21 -11.96 6.31 12.78
C ILE A 21 -10.83 6.93 13.63
N GLU A 22 -10.19 6.10 14.47
CA GLU A 22 -9.02 6.48 15.28
C GLU A 22 -7.69 6.08 14.64
N ASP A 23 -7.68 5.67 13.36
CA ASP A 23 -6.44 5.48 12.62
C ASP A 23 -5.64 6.80 12.62
N ARG A 24 -4.35 6.74 13.00
CA ARG A 24 -3.51 7.93 13.10
C ARG A 24 -3.26 8.62 11.76
N GLY A 25 -3.20 7.84 10.68
CA GLY A 25 -3.13 8.35 9.31
C GLY A 25 -4.38 9.13 8.92
N TYR A 26 -5.54 8.77 9.47
CA TYR A 26 -6.78 9.53 9.30
C TYR A 26 -6.84 10.77 10.20
N GLN A 27 -6.62 10.62 11.51
CA GLN A 27 -6.81 11.73 12.46
C GLN A 27 -5.74 12.82 12.39
N PHE A 28 -4.49 12.44 12.14
CA PHE A 28 -3.33 13.34 12.26
C PHE A 28 -2.52 13.47 10.97
N ALA A 29 -2.96 12.84 9.88
CA ALA A 29 -2.16 12.68 8.67
C ALA A 29 -0.78 12.03 8.95
N ASP A 30 -0.68 11.22 10.00
CA ASP A 30 0.55 10.52 10.40
C ASP A 30 0.74 9.26 9.54
N ALA A 31 1.02 9.48 8.26
CA ALA A 31 1.13 8.44 7.24
C ALA A 31 2.03 8.87 6.08
N VAL A 32 2.45 7.90 5.28
CA VAL A 32 3.09 8.10 3.98
C VAL A 32 2.34 7.32 2.92
N TYR A 33 2.42 7.75 1.66
CA TYR A 33 1.84 7.02 0.53
C TYR A 33 2.84 6.87 -0.61
N GLU A 34 2.60 5.88 -1.45
CA GLU A 34 3.26 5.68 -2.73
C GLU A 34 2.22 5.40 -3.80
N VAL A 35 2.54 5.71 -5.06
CA VAL A 35 1.68 5.47 -6.22
C VAL A 35 2.49 4.78 -7.29
N TRP A 36 2.07 3.59 -7.71
CA TRP A 36 2.71 2.85 -8.79
C TRP A 36 1.87 2.87 -10.06
N SER A 37 2.54 3.06 -11.20
CA SER A 37 1.96 2.77 -12.50
C SER A 37 2.06 1.26 -12.80
N VAL A 38 0.99 0.70 -13.37
CA VAL A 38 0.94 -0.70 -13.79
C VAL A 38 0.74 -0.76 -15.30
N PHE A 39 1.63 -1.48 -15.98
CA PHE A 39 1.56 -1.71 -17.43
C PHE A 39 1.60 -3.21 -17.69
N ASN A 40 0.59 -3.73 -18.40
CA ASN A 40 0.48 -5.16 -18.72
C ASN A 40 0.64 -6.08 -17.48
N GLY A 41 0.02 -5.68 -16.36
CA GLY A 41 0.10 -6.41 -15.08
C GLY A 41 1.44 -6.31 -14.34
N ARG A 42 2.35 -5.42 -14.76
CA ARG A 42 3.68 -5.24 -14.15
C ARG A 42 3.81 -3.84 -13.57
N LEU A 43 4.36 -3.76 -12.36
CA LEU A 43 4.70 -2.51 -11.69
C LEU A 43 5.86 -1.81 -12.39
N ALA A 44 5.70 -0.54 -12.72
CA ALA A 44 6.81 0.32 -13.17
C ALA A 44 7.70 0.71 -11.98
N ASP A 45 9.01 0.76 -12.21
CA ASP A 45 10.04 1.21 -11.25
C ASP A 45 9.86 0.68 -9.81
N THR A 46 9.64 -0.64 -9.68
CA THR A 46 9.32 -1.24 -8.37
C THR A 46 10.38 -0.93 -7.30
N GLN A 47 11.66 -0.98 -7.67
CA GLN A 47 12.76 -0.72 -6.75
C GLN A 47 12.78 0.74 -6.28
N GLY A 48 12.69 1.71 -7.19
CA GLY A 48 12.74 3.13 -6.85
C GLY A 48 11.61 3.53 -5.90
N HIS A 49 10.41 3.03 -6.13
CA HIS A 49 9.27 3.25 -5.24
C HIS A 49 9.42 2.56 -3.87
N LEU A 50 9.93 1.33 -3.81
CA LEU A 50 10.18 0.65 -2.52
C LEU A 50 11.27 1.34 -1.70
N ASP A 51 12.30 1.86 -2.36
CA ASP A 51 13.36 2.64 -1.71
C ASP A 51 12.82 3.95 -1.17
N ARG A 52 12.00 4.65 -1.94
CA ARG A 52 11.34 5.88 -1.50
C ARG A 52 10.37 5.63 -0.35
N LEU A 53 9.54 4.59 -0.41
CA LEU A 53 8.65 4.21 0.68
C LEU A 53 9.42 3.96 1.99
N ASN A 54 10.47 3.14 1.94
CA ASN A 54 11.30 2.86 3.11
C ASN A 54 11.95 4.12 3.67
N ARG A 55 12.47 4.99 2.80
CA ARG A 55 13.05 6.26 3.23
C ARG A 55 12.00 7.12 3.95
N SER A 56 10.83 7.32 3.35
CA SER A 56 9.75 8.13 3.94
C SER A 56 9.27 7.58 5.30
N LEU A 57 9.12 6.26 5.41
CA LEU A 57 8.80 5.59 6.67
C LEU A 57 9.88 5.85 7.74
N ASN A 58 11.17 5.74 7.36
CA ASN A 58 12.28 5.96 8.27
C ASN A 58 12.39 7.42 8.75
N GLU A 59 12.24 8.39 7.85
CA GLU A 59 12.30 9.83 8.19
C GLU A 59 11.20 10.22 9.20
N LEU A 60 10.00 9.63 9.06
CA LEU A 60 8.88 9.85 9.98
C LEU A 60 8.87 8.87 11.16
N ARG A 61 9.83 7.97 11.26
CA ARG A 61 9.93 6.92 12.29
C ARG A 61 8.67 6.03 12.38
N ILE A 62 8.00 5.82 11.24
CA ILE A 62 6.85 4.93 11.12
C ILE A 62 7.37 3.51 10.84
N LYS A 63 7.01 2.56 11.71
CA LYS A 63 7.39 1.16 11.51
C LYS A 63 6.63 0.57 10.33
N ALA A 64 7.35 -0.01 9.37
CA ALA A 64 6.74 -0.77 8.28
C ALA A 64 5.92 -1.96 8.84
N PRO A 65 4.64 -2.13 8.44
CA PRO A 65 3.79 -3.21 8.95
C PRO A 65 4.17 -4.59 8.38
N MET A 66 4.97 -4.63 7.31
CA MET A 66 5.43 -5.87 6.68
C MET A 66 6.77 -5.65 5.96
N SER A 67 7.45 -6.76 5.62
CA SER A 67 8.67 -6.71 4.81
C SER A 67 8.39 -6.29 3.36
N ARG A 68 9.42 -5.84 2.65
CA ARG A 68 9.33 -5.55 1.20
C ARG A 68 8.81 -6.74 0.39
N SER A 69 9.29 -7.94 0.70
CA SER A 69 8.84 -9.16 0.01
C SER A 69 7.35 -9.45 0.24
N ALA A 70 6.87 -9.28 1.48
CA ALA A 70 5.45 -9.43 1.80
C ALA A 70 4.58 -8.37 1.10
N LEU A 71 5.04 -7.11 1.07
CA LEU A 71 4.34 -6.04 0.36
C LEU A 71 4.22 -6.35 -1.14
N LEU A 72 5.27 -6.87 -1.78
CA LEU A 72 5.21 -7.25 -3.18
C LEU A 72 4.19 -8.36 -3.45
N VAL A 73 4.10 -9.37 -2.58
CA VAL A 73 3.06 -10.40 -2.68
C VAL A 73 1.67 -9.77 -2.63
N VAL A 74 1.44 -8.84 -1.70
CA VAL A 74 0.16 -8.12 -1.60
C VAL A 74 -0.14 -7.32 -2.87
N LEU A 75 0.82 -6.53 -3.35
CA LEU A 75 0.66 -5.69 -4.53
C LEU A 75 0.35 -6.50 -5.79
N TYR A 76 1.08 -7.60 -6.04
CA TYR A 76 0.82 -8.44 -7.21
C TYR A 76 -0.53 -9.14 -7.15
N GLU A 77 -0.98 -9.53 -5.95
CA GLU A 77 -2.31 -10.12 -5.79
C GLU A 77 -3.42 -9.08 -5.99
N VAL A 78 -3.22 -7.82 -5.56
CA VAL A 78 -4.15 -6.72 -5.89
C VAL A 78 -4.21 -6.51 -7.40
N ILE A 79 -3.06 -6.48 -8.09
CA ILE A 79 -3.03 -6.34 -9.56
C ILE A 79 -3.77 -7.50 -10.22
N ARG A 80 -3.54 -8.74 -9.79
CA ARG A 80 -4.17 -9.94 -10.38
C ARG A 80 -5.71 -9.93 -10.24
N ARG A 81 -6.24 -9.33 -9.18
CA ARG A 81 -7.69 -9.30 -8.89
C ARG A 81 -8.42 -8.08 -9.49
N ASN A 82 -7.70 -7.15 -10.12
CA ASN A 82 -8.24 -5.92 -10.70
C ASN A 82 -8.18 -5.95 -12.22
#